data_AF-A0A2N5SWZ3-F1
#
_entry.id   AF-A0A2N5SWZ3-F1
#
_cell.length_a   1.000
_cell.length_b   1.000
_cell.length_c   1.000
_cell.angle_alpha   90.00
_cell.angle_beta   90.00
_cell.angle_gamma   90.00
#
_symmetry.space_group_name_H-M   'P 1'
#
loop_
_entity.id
_entity.type
_entity.pdbx_description
1 polymer ?
#
loop_
_entity_poly.entity_id
_entity_poly.type
_entity_poly.pdbx_seq_one_letter_code
_entity_poly.pdbx_strand_id
1 'polypeptide(L)'
;MYSHGLAPNLDFSDIKKVIDVVTECNDIPVHPRHPYSGDLVFTAFSGSHQDAIKKGFAIQQANSPWEMPYLSIDPHDIGCDYEAVIRVNSQSGKGGVAYLIQEHLGLDMPRKMQVAFYGIVQNLADRTGREMTVEDLTKCFRTAYHLGLGHEGRFKLQDYSIANMAQGDGTHQIDPTTGEPLPPRKVLRATILKDKKKVELSGEGNGPVSAMMNAMRTHCGLLLDVVSYSEKAIGSGSGTKAASYIELKDERGRHVWGVGVDEDVTTSLLKAVISAANTASTSAQQQSDEIFTTVVGSKPA
;
A
#
# COMPACT_ATOMS: atom_id res chain seq x y z
N MET A 1 32.08 25.55 15.45
CA MET A 1 32.63 26.79 14.88
C MET A 1 31.99 27.08 13.53
N TYR A 2 32.10 26.17 12.56
CA TYR A 2 31.48 26.30 11.22
C TYR A 2 29.98 26.64 11.26
N SER A 3 29.17 25.87 12.00
CA SER A 3 27.72 26.10 12.17
C SER A 3 27.33 27.44 12.82
N HIS A 4 28.30 28.18 13.33
CA HIS A 4 28.12 29.51 13.92
C HIS A 4 28.85 30.61 13.13
N GLY A 5 29.24 30.34 11.88
CA GLY A 5 29.89 31.30 10.98
C GLY A 5 31.37 31.57 11.29
N LEU A 6 32.02 30.73 12.12
CA LEU A 6 33.43 30.85 12.45
C LEU A 6 34.25 29.80 11.70
N ALA A 7 35.23 30.25 10.90
CA ALA A 7 36.09 29.38 10.11
C ALA A 7 36.97 28.48 11.01
N PRO A 8 36.97 27.15 10.80
CA PRO A 8 37.76 26.24 11.62
C PRO A 8 39.23 26.11 11.23
N ASN A 9 39.65 26.69 10.11
CA ASN A 9 41.00 26.51 9.53
C ASN A 9 41.35 25.02 9.33
N LEU A 10 40.33 24.19 9.15
CA LEU A 10 40.37 22.76 8.82
C LEU A 10 39.33 22.51 7.75
N ASP A 11 39.63 21.59 6.83
CA ASP A 11 38.73 21.23 5.74
C ASP A 11 37.94 19.97 6.11
N PHE A 12 36.62 20.12 6.20
CA PHE A 12 35.67 19.02 6.43
C PHE A 12 34.67 18.90 5.28
N SER A 13 34.95 19.49 4.10
CA SER A 13 34.08 19.45 2.92
C SER A 13 33.79 18.04 2.41
N ASP A 14 34.62 17.06 2.80
CA ASP A 14 34.39 15.64 2.60
C ASP A 14 34.64 14.88 3.91
N ILE A 15 33.64 14.90 4.80
CA ILE A 15 33.75 14.25 6.11
C ILE A 15 33.85 12.73 5.99
N LYS A 16 33.36 12.13 4.89
CA LYS A 16 33.41 10.68 4.65
C LYS A 16 34.85 10.20 4.53
N LYS A 17 35.70 10.92 3.78
CA LYS A 17 37.14 10.62 3.74
C LYS A 17 37.81 10.66 5.11
N VAL A 18 37.41 11.60 5.97
CA VAL A 18 37.95 11.70 7.33
C VAL A 18 37.52 10.50 8.17
N ILE A 19 36.26 10.09 8.07
CA ILE A 19 35.72 8.90 8.75
C ILE A 19 36.49 7.65 8.30
N ASP A 20 36.69 7.47 6.99
CA ASP A 20 37.40 6.32 6.43
C ASP A 20 38.81 6.21 7.02
N VAL A 21 39.58 7.31 6.99
CA VAL A 21 40.94 7.34 7.56
C VAL A 21 40.93 7.06 9.07
N VAL A 22 40.02 7.66 9.82
CA VAL A 22 39.94 7.49 11.28
C VAL A 22 39.56 6.05 11.65
N THR A 23 38.60 5.46 10.94
CA THR A 23 38.16 4.08 11.19
C THR A 23 39.22 3.07 10.78
N GLU A 24 39.91 3.29 9.66
CA GLU A 24 41.05 2.47 9.21
C GLU A 24 42.21 2.50 10.22
N CYS A 25 42.56 3.68 10.73
CA CYS A 25 43.69 3.83 11.66
C CYS A 25 43.40 3.25 13.05
N ASN A 26 42.15 3.28 13.51
CA ASN A 26 41.80 2.92 14.89
C ASN A 26 41.12 1.56 15.03
N ASP A 27 40.65 0.95 13.93
CA ASP A 27 39.82 -0.27 13.93
C ASP A 27 38.58 -0.16 14.84
N ILE A 28 38.02 1.05 14.93
CA ILE A 28 36.84 1.38 15.72
C ILE A 28 35.86 2.14 14.83
N PRO A 29 34.60 1.68 14.70
CA PRO A 29 33.60 2.36 13.88
C PRO A 29 33.14 3.67 14.52
N VAL A 30 32.76 4.64 13.68
CA VAL A 30 32.07 5.85 14.14
C VAL A 30 30.66 5.49 14.60
N HIS A 31 30.25 5.99 15.77
CA HIS A 31 28.91 5.74 16.29
C HIS A 31 27.85 6.37 15.36
N PRO A 32 26.70 5.71 15.07
CA PRO A 32 25.70 6.23 14.14
C PRO A 32 25.09 7.60 14.52
N ARG A 33 25.27 8.04 15.77
CA ARG A 33 24.83 9.35 16.29
C ARG A 33 26.00 10.30 16.61
N HIS A 34 27.21 9.98 16.18
CA HIS A 34 28.35 10.86 16.36
C HIS A 34 28.09 12.17 15.60
N PRO A 35 28.20 13.36 16.25
CA PRO A 35 27.88 14.62 15.61
C PRO A 35 28.57 14.80 14.24
N TYR A 36 27.80 15.20 13.23
CA TYR A 36 28.22 15.41 11.83
C TYR A 36 28.63 14.15 11.05
N SER A 37 29.23 13.15 11.69
CA SER A 37 29.83 12.00 11.01
C SER A 37 29.06 10.68 11.16
N GLY A 38 28.08 10.60 12.06
CA GLY A 38 27.27 9.41 12.24
C GLY A 38 26.18 9.27 11.18
N ASP A 39 25.90 8.04 10.76
CA ASP A 39 24.94 7.73 9.69
C ASP A 39 23.50 8.27 9.89
N LEU A 40 23.12 8.67 11.10
CA LEU A 40 21.75 9.12 11.42
C LEU A 40 21.61 10.63 11.64
N VAL A 41 22.69 11.40 11.53
CA VAL A 41 22.69 12.82 11.99
C VAL A 41 22.02 13.80 11.03
N PHE A 42 21.88 13.43 9.76
CA PHE A 42 21.11 14.21 8.76
C PHE A 42 19.83 13.49 8.34
N THR A 43 19.31 12.59 9.19
CA THR A 43 18.11 11.81 8.92
C THR A 43 16.91 12.34 9.73
N ALA A 44 15.78 12.56 9.07
CA ALA A 44 14.51 12.88 9.72
C ALA A 44 13.54 11.71 9.68
N PHE A 45 13.23 11.11 10.84
CA PHE A 45 12.29 9.97 10.93
C PHE A 45 10.83 10.39 11.08
N SER A 46 10.57 11.57 11.67
CA SER A 46 9.21 12.05 11.90
C SER A 46 8.66 12.72 10.64
N GLY A 47 7.44 12.34 10.23
CA GLY A 47 6.74 13.01 9.13
C GLY A 47 6.54 14.52 9.36
N SER A 48 6.39 14.98 10.60
CA SER A 48 6.31 16.41 10.90
C SER A 48 7.65 17.13 10.70
N HIS A 49 8.78 16.47 11.02
CA HIS A 49 10.10 17.03 10.76
C HIS A 49 10.38 17.05 9.26
N GLN A 50 10.03 15.98 8.54
CA GLN A 50 10.16 15.90 7.09
C GLN A 50 9.35 16.99 6.37
N ASP A 51 8.10 17.25 6.79
CA ASP A 51 7.28 18.33 6.23
C ASP A 51 7.89 19.72 6.47
N ALA A 52 8.40 19.96 7.69
CA ALA A 52 9.07 21.22 8.03
C ALA A 52 10.36 21.41 7.22
N ILE A 53 11.18 20.37 7.08
CA ILE A 53 12.41 20.38 6.28
C ILE A 53 12.07 20.61 4.80
N LYS A 54 11.05 19.93 4.27
CA LYS A 54 10.57 20.12 2.89
C LYS A 54 10.14 21.56 2.63
N LYS A 55 9.42 22.18 3.57
CA LYS A 55 9.04 23.60 3.50
C LYS A 55 10.26 24.52 3.57
N GLY A 56 11.24 24.19 4.42
CA GLY A 56 12.51 24.91 4.49
C GLY A 56 13.24 24.89 3.15
N PHE A 57 13.41 23.71 2.54
CA PHE A 57 14.06 23.57 1.23
C PHE A 57 13.33 24.32 0.11
N ALA A 58 12.00 24.43 0.17
CA ALA A 58 11.22 25.19 -0.81
C ALA A 58 11.44 26.71 -0.73
N ILE A 59 11.91 27.22 0.41
CA ILE A 59 12.14 28.65 0.68
C ILE A 59 13.63 28.98 0.60
N GLN A 60 14.51 28.05 0.99
CA GLN A 60 15.96 28.21 1.00
C GLN A 60 16.48 28.62 -0.38
N GLN A 61 17.29 29.68 -0.44
CA GLN A 61 17.90 30.16 -1.67
C GLN A 61 19.38 29.78 -1.71
N ALA A 62 19.91 29.62 -2.93
CA ALA A 62 21.34 29.45 -3.11
C ALA A 62 22.08 30.70 -2.60
N ASN A 63 23.11 30.51 -1.78
CA ASN A 63 23.93 31.55 -1.15
C ASN A 63 23.22 32.43 -0.11
N SER A 64 21.99 32.11 0.33
CA SER A 64 21.43 32.73 1.54
C SER A 64 21.95 32.02 2.79
N PRO A 65 21.91 32.67 3.97
CA PRO A 65 22.14 31.98 5.23
C PRO A 65 21.29 30.70 5.32
N TRP A 66 21.84 29.67 5.94
CA TRP A 66 21.15 28.40 6.13
C TRP A 66 20.04 28.55 7.17
N GLU A 67 18.78 28.41 6.74
CA GLU A 67 17.59 28.56 7.59
C GLU A 67 16.71 27.31 7.50
N MET A 68 17.23 26.17 7.95
CA MET A 68 16.53 24.90 7.89
C MET A 68 16.04 24.43 9.26
N PRO A 69 14.75 24.07 9.40
CA PRO A 69 14.28 23.37 10.59
C PRO A 69 15.01 22.05 10.80
N TYR A 70 15.43 21.76 12.03
CA TYR A 70 16.04 20.48 12.46
C TYR A 70 17.42 20.12 11.85
N LEU A 71 17.89 20.79 10.80
CA LEU A 71 19.23 20.60 10.24
C LEU A 71 20.12 21.79 10.61
N SER A 72 21.16 21.56 11.41
CA SER A 72 22.02 22.63 11.93
C SER A 72 22.97 23.24 10.89
N ILE A 73 23.24 22.52 9.80
CA ILE A 73 24.08 22.94 8.66
C ILE A 73 23.47 22.32 7.38
N ASP A 74 23.87 22.83 6.21
CA ASP A 74 23.61 22.11 4.96
C ASP A 74 24.49 20.85 4.95
N PRO A 75 23.92 19.63 4.82
CA PRO A 75 24.72 18.41 4.73
C PRO A 75 25.75 18.45 3.59
N HIS A 76 25.45 19.14 2.49
CA HIS A 76 26.34 19.24 1.34
C HIS A 76 27.63 20.01 1.66
N ASP A 77 27.62 20.90 2.65
CA ASP A 77 28.81 21.64 3.09
C ASP A 77 29.94 20.72 3.57
N ILE A 78 29.60 19.48 3.95
CA ILE A 78 30.56 18.47 4.43
C ILE A 78 30.54 17.17 3.61
N GLY A 79 29.96 17.20 2.41
CA GLY A 79 29.93 16.03 1.51
C GLY A 79 28.90 14.96 1.91
N CYS A 80 27.90 15.35 2.70
CA CYS A 80 26.76 14.52 3.07
C CYS A 80 25.50 14.97 2.32
N ASP A 81 24.44 14.16 2.42
CA ASP A 81 23.11 14.49 1.91
C ASP A 81 22.09 14.48 3.05
N TYR A 82 21.00 15.22 2.88
CA TYR A 82 19.82 15.05 3.73
C TYR A 82 19.07 13.79 3.29
N GLU A 83 18.89 12.85 4.22
CA GLU A 83 18.09 11.67 3.96
C GLU A 83 16.71 11.79 4.63
N ALA A 84 15.70 12.03 3.81
CA ALA A 84 14.30 11.86 4.21
C ALA A 84 13.96 10.37 4.24
N VAL A 85 14.49 9.63 5.23
CA VAL A 85 14.12 8.23 5.36
C VAL A 85 12.75 8.14 6.03
N ILE A 86 11.71 7.85 5.24
CA ILE A 86 10.42 7.42 5.77
C ILE A 86 10.60 6.00 6.30
N ARG A 87 11.12 5.89 7.52
CA ARG A 87 11.19 4.60 8.23
C ARG A 87 9.87 4.38 8.92
N VAL A 88 9.22 3.26 8.62
CA VAL A 88 8.02 2.84 9.35
C VAL A 88 8.47 1.90 10.46
N ASN A 89 8.59 2.44 11.66
CA ASN A 89 8.71 1.65 12.89
C ASN A 89 7.35 1.65 13.61
N SER A 90 7.25 0.94 14.73
CA SER A 90 6.01 0.82 15.51
C SER A 90 5.46 2.17 16.02
N GLN A 91 6.22 3.27 15.89
CA GLN A 91 5.80 4.65 16.20
C GLN A 91 5.51 5.53 14.98
N SER A 92 5.83 5.10 13.76
CA SER A 92 5.59 5.89 12.56
C SER A 92 4.08 6.01 12.30
N GLY A 93 3.56 7.24 12.17
CA GLY A 93 2.12 7.48 12.10
C GLY A 93 1.44 6.90 10.84
N LYS A 94 0.15 6.60 10.96
CA LYS A 94 -0.76 6.09 9.89
C LYS A 94 -0.63 6.81 8.54
N GLY A 95 -0.34 8.11 8.55
CA GLY A 95 -0.19 8.93 7.35
C GLY A 95 1.06 8.61 6.52
N GLY A 96 2.17 8.19 7.15
CA GLY A 96 3.42 7.90 6.45
C GLY A 96 3.32 6.64 5.58
N VAL A 97 2.69 5.58 6.12
CA VAL A 97 2.43 4.35 5.35
C VAL A 97 1.54 4.63 4.15
N ALA A 98 0.46 5.41 4.33
CA ALA A 98 -0.45 5.75 3.24
C ALA A 98 0.24 6.55 2.13
N TYR A 99 1.06 7.53 2.51
CA TYR A 99 1.85 8.33 1.57
C TYR A 99 2.81 7.46 0.75
N LEU A 100 3.54 6.54 1.39
CA LEU A 100 4.47 5.64 0.67
C LEU A 100 3.76 4.72 -0.33
N ILE A 101 2.59 4.19 0.01
CA ILE A 101 1.80 3.36 -0.91
C ILE A 101 1.28 4.19 -2.09
N GLN A 102 0.85 5.43 -1.84
CA GLN A 102 0.45 6.33 -2.90
C GLN A 102 1.63 6.68 -3.83
N GLU A 103 2.79 7.03 -3.27
CA GLU A 103 3.98 7.42 -4.03
C GLU A 103 4.55 6.26 -4.85
N HIS A 104 4.70 5.07 -4.25
CA HIS A 104 5.39 3.94 -4.89
C HIS A 104 4.49 2.97 -5.65
N LEU A 105 3.19 2.93 -5.35
CA LEU A 105 2.22 2.08 -6.07
C LEU A 105 1.15 2.87 -6.83
N GLY A 106 1.09 4.20 -6.66
CA GLY A 106 0.03 5.03 -7.26
C GLY A 106 -1.34 4.84 -6.59
N LEU A 107 -1.37 4.23 -5.39
CA LEU A 107 -2.61 3.80 -4.74
C LEU A 107 -3.02 4.74 -3.59
N ASP A 108 -3.96 5.61 -3.88
CA ASP A 108 -4.56 6.50 -2.89
C ASP A 108 -5.71 5.80 -2.13
N MET A 109 -5.33 5.09 -1.06
CA MET A 109 -6.24 4.30 -0.22
C MET A 109 -7.30 5.14 0.51
N PRO A 110 -8.54 4.66 0.64
CA PRO A 110 -9.55 5.26 1.52
C PRO A 110 -9.11 5.27 2.98
N ARG A 111 -9.58 6.26 3.76
CA ARG A 111 -9.15 6.47 5.16
C ARG A 111 -9.31 5.22 6.03
N LYS A 112 -10.41 4.48 5.89
CA LYS A 112 -10.64 3.24 6.66
C LYS A 112 -9.65 2.13 6.27
N MET A 113 -9.32 2.03 4.99
CA MET A 113 -8.34 1.07 4.50
C MET A 113 -6.91 1.44 4.94
N GLN A 114 -6.57 2.73 4.99
CA GLN A 114 -5.28 3.19 5.55
C GLN A 114 -5.09 2.68 6.99
N VAL A 115 -6.16 2.72 7.80
CA VAL A 115 -6.14 2.20 9.17
C VAL A 115 -5.98 0.67 9.19
N ALA A 116 -6.70 -0.04 8.33
CA ALA A 116 -6.60 -1.51 8.23
C ALA A 116 -5.19 -1.95 7.82
N PHE A 117 -4.64 -1.35 6.77
CA PHE A 117 -3.29 -1.66 6.30
C PHE A 117 -2.21 -1.28 7.31
N TYR A 118 -2.38 -0.15 8.01
CA TYR A 118 -1.46 0.24 9.09
C TYR A 118 -1.38 -0.83 10.18
N GLY A 119 -2.51 -1.44 10.58
CA GLY A 119 -2.50 -2.54 11.55
C GLY A 119 -1.70 -3.77 11.08
N ILE A 120 -1.75 -4.08 9.79
CA ILE A 120 -0.95 -5.16 9.17
C ILE A 120 0.55 -4.83 9.25
N VAL A 121 0.92 -3.61 8.88
CA VAL A 121 2.31 -3.14 8.92
C VAL A 121 2.86 -3.10 10.34
N GLN A 122 2.08 -2.65 11.32
CA GLN A 122 2.47 -2.68 12.74
C GLN A 122 2.74 -4.11 13.21
N ASN A 123 1.83 -5.05 12.91
CA ASN A 123 2.02 -6.44 13.28
C ASN A 123 3.31 -7.04 12.67
N LEU A 124 3.61 -6.71 11.42
CA LEU A 124 4.83 -7.15 10.76
C LEU A 124 6.09 -6.52 11.38
N ALA A 125 6.08 -5.21 11.67
CA ALA A 125 7.19 -4.52 12.32
C ALA A 125 7.47 -5.11 13.72
N ASP A 126 6.42 -5.34 14.51
CA ASP A 126 6.53 -5.93 15.85
C ASP A 126 7.08 -7.36 15.79
N ARG A 127 6.64 -8.18 14.83
CA ARG A 127 7.13 -9.55 14.62
C ARG A 127 8.59 -9.62 14.20
N THR A 128 9.05 -8.65 13.42
CA THR A 128 10.41 -8.64 12.87
C THR A 128 11.41 -7.94 13.78
N GLY A 129 10.95 -7.07 14.67
CA GLY A 129 11.81 -6.28 15.56
C GLY A 129 12.70 -5.27 14.82
N ARG A 130 12.44 -5.02 13.53
CA ARG A 130 13.19 -4.09 12.69
C ARG A 130 12.27 -3.07 12.03
N GLU A 131 12.87 -1.98 11.55
CA GLU A 131 12.16 -0.96 10.77
C GLU A 131 11.78 -1.51 9.38
N MET A 132 10.62 -1.09 8.88
CA MET A 132 10.12 -1.47 7.56
C MET A 132 10.63 -0.49 6.50
N THR A 133 11.27 -1.04 5.48
CA THR A 133 11.68 -0.31 4.28
C THR A 133 10.51 -0.10 3.33
N VAL A 134 10.66 0.77 2.33
CA VAL A 134 9.66 0.95 1.26
C VAL A 134 9.42 -0.37 0.51
N GLU A 135 10.48 -1.16 0.27
CA GLU A 135 10.35 -2.46 -0.37
C GLU A 135 9.54 -3.43 0.51
N ASP A 136 9.79 -3.46 1.81
CA ASP A 136 9.01 -4.27 2.76
C ASP A 136 7.53 -3.87 2.72
N LEU A 137 7.23 -2.57 2.72
CA LEU A 137 5.86 -2.05 2.71
C LEU A 137 5.12 -2.36 1.42
N THR A 138 5.78 -2.22 0.27
CA THR A 138 5.19 -2.54 -1.03
C THR A 138 4.96 -4.04 -1.19
N LYS A 139 5.89 -4.90 -0.75
CA LYS A 139 5.69 -6.37 -0.69
C LYS A 139 4.57 -6.74 0.28
N CYS A 140 4.55 -6.13 1.46
CA CYS A 140 3.51 -6.32 2.47
C CYS A 140 2.13 -5.97 1.89
N PHE A 141 2.01 -4.81 1.22
CA PHE A 141 0.76 -4.38 0.61
C PHE A 141 0.28 -5.33 -0.48
N ARG A 142 1.18 -5.69 -1.41
CA ARG A 142 0.85 -6.59 -2.52
C ARG A 142 0.43 -7.96 -2.02
N THR A 143 1.09 -8.48 -0.99
CA THR A 143 0.74 -9.78 -0.39
C THR A 143 -0.58 -9.70 0.38
N ALA A 144 -0.75 -8.68 1.22
CA ALA A 144 -1.96 -8.50 2.03
C ALA A 144 -3.25 -8.37 1.20
N TYR A 145 -3.14 -7.75 0.02
CA TYR A 145 -4.27 -7.49 -0.88
C TYR A 145 -4.19 -8.26 -2.19
N HIS A 146 -3.34 -9.28 -2.28
CA HIS A 146 -3.19 -10.15 -3.45
C HIS A 146 -3.05 -9.39 -4.79
N LEU A 147 -2.24 -8.33 -4.78
CA LEU A 147 -2.13 -7.37 -5.87
C LEU A 147 -0.86 -7.58 -6.72
N GLY A 148 -1.08 -7.90 -8.00
CA GLY A 148 -0.03 -8.06 -8.99
C GLY A 148 0.49 -9.48 -9.10
N LEU A 149 1.43 -9.68 -10.02
CA LEU A 149 2.01 -10.99 -10.32
C LEU A 149 2.84 -11.50 -9.14
N GLY A 150 2.69 -12.78 -8.80
CA GLY A 150 3.43 -13.43 -7.71
C GLY A 150 2.80 -13.26 -6.33
N HIS A 151 1.70 -12.50 -6.22
CA HIS A 151 0.96 -12.30 -4.97
C HIS A 151 -0.47 -12.86 -5.06
N GLU A 152 -0.77 -13.65 -6.09
CA GLU A 152 -2.12 -14.17 -6.27
C GLU A 152 -2.48 -15.18 -5.18
N GLY A 153 -3.62 -14.96 -4.53
CA GLY A 153 -4.14 -15.88 -3.53
C GLY A 153 -4.80 -17.11 -4.15
N ARG A 154 -5.65 -17.74 -3.33
CA ARG A 154 -6.45 -18.92 -3.69
C ARG A 154 -7.26 -18.75 -4.98
N PHE A 155 -7.80 -17.56 -5.20
CA PHE A 155 -8.67 -17.17 -6.29
C PHE A 155 -7.96 -16.15 -7.20
N LYS A 156 -8.03 -16.34 -8.51
CA LYS A 156 -7.54 -15.38 -9.52
C LYS A 156 -8.54 -15.26 -10.66
N LEU A 157 -8.98 -14.04 -10.98
CA LEU A 157 -9.81 -13.78 -12.16
C LEU A 157 -9.00 -14.05 -13.44
N GLN A 158 -9.54 -14.84 -14.36
CA GLN A 158 -8.95 -15.09 -15.68
C GLN A 158 -9.69 -14.34 -16.77
N ASP A 159 -11.01 -14.51 -16.81
CA ASP A 159 -11.87 -13.91 -17.82
C ASP A 159 -13.29 -13.76 -17.27
N TYR A 160 -14.07 -12.86 -17.87
CA TYR A 160 -15.48 -12.69 -17.53
C TYR A 160 -16.29 -12.07 -18.67
N SER A 161 -17.59 -12.35 -18.65
CA SER A 161 -18.58 -11.68 -19.47
C SER A 161 -19.76 -11.24 -18.61
N ILE A 162 -20.33 -10.09 -18.94
CA ILE A 162 -21.52 -9.55 -18.28
C ILE A 162 -22.56 -9.27 -19.34
N ALA A 163 -23.73 -9.88 -19.17
CA ALA A 163 -24.89 -9.66 -20.02
C ALA A 163 -26.04 -9.09 -19.19
N ASN A 164 -26.89 -8.28 -19.81
CA ASN A 164 -28.18 -7.95 -19.22
C ASN A 164 -29.06 -9.20 -19.28
N MET A 165 -29.76 -9.49 -18.19
CA MET A 165 -30.75 -10.55 -18.17
C MET A 165 -31.93 -10.10 -19.05
N ALA A 166 -32.25 -10.89 -20.07
CA ALA A 166 -33.38 -10.59 -20.94
C ALA A 166 -34.66 -10.62 -20.10
N GLN A 167 -35.37 -9.49 -20.04
CA GLN A 167 -36.72 -9.47 -19.50
C GLN A 167 -37.66 -9.94 -20.61
N GLY A 168 -38.37 -11.05 -20.37
CA GLY A 168 -39.39 -11.53 -21.30
C GLY A 168 -40.38 -10.41 -21.65
N ASP A 169 -40.70 -10.30 -22.93
CA ASP A 169 -41.73 -9.44 -23.53
C ASP A 169 -41.62 -7.91 -23.28
N GLY A 170 -40.45 -7.41 -22.87
CA GLY A 170 -40.21 -5.96 -22.76
C GLY A 170 -41.01 -5.27 -21.64
N THR A 171 -41.67 -6.04 -20.77
CA THR A 171 -42.31 -5.53 -19.56
C THR A 171 -41.29 -5.50 -18.44
N HIS A 172 -41.03 -4.32 -17.88
CA HIS A 172 -40.24 -4.21 -16.67
C HIS A 172 -40.95 -4.99 -15.55
N GLN A 173 -40.28 -6.00 -14.97
CA GLN A 173 -40.80 -6.64 -13.76
C GLN A 173 -41.03 -5.55 -12.70
N ILE A 174 -42.21 -5.51 -12.09
CA ILE A 174 -42.58 -4.51 -11.09
C ILE A 174 -42.34 -5.11 -9.70
N ASP A 175 -41.73 -4.34 -8.79
CA ASP A 175 -41.64 -4.73 -7.39
C ASP A 175 -43.06 -4.76 -6.80
N PRO A 176 -43.55 -5.92 -6.32
CA PRO A 176 -44.91 -6.06 -5.82
C PRO A 176 -45.18 -5.28 -4.52
N THR A 177 -44.13 -4.76 -3.87
CA THR A 177 -44.19 -3.99 -2.63
C THR A 177 -44.21 -2.49 -2.89
N THR A 178 -43.41 -2.02 -3.85
CA THR A 178 -43.26 -0.57 -4.12
C THR A 178 -43.99 -0.11 -5.37
N GLY A 179 -44.37 -1.02 -6.27
CA GLY A 179 -44.97 -0.67 -7.57
C GLY A 179 -43.99 -0.07 -8.57
N GLU A 180 -42.69 -0.06 -8.27
CA GLU A 180 -41.64 0.50 -9.13
C GLU A 180 -41.01 -0.57 -10.04
N PRO A 181 -40.48 -0.19 -11.22
CA PRO A 181 -39.70 -1.09 -12.06
C PRO A 181 -38.50 -1.66 -11.30
N LEU A 182 -38.37 -2.99 -11.28
CA LEU A 182 -37.20 -3.67 -10.76
C LEU A 182 -35.97 -3.25 -11.58
N PRO A 183 -34.84 -2.96 -10.92
CA PRO A 183 -33.63 -2.57 -11.62
C PRO A 183 -33.15 -3.69 -12.56
N PRO A 184 -32.51 -3.34 -13.68
CA PRO A 184 -32.02 -4.32 -14.64
C PRO A 184 -31.06 -5.30 -13.96
N ARG A 185 -31.34 -6.60 -14.11
CA ARG A 185 -30.46 -7.66 -13.64
C ARG A 185 -29.35 -7.92 -14.65
N LYS A 186 -28.16 -8.21 -14.13
CA LYS A 186 -26.99 -8.62 -14.89
C LYS A 186 -26.66 -10.06 -14.55
N VAL A 187 -26.26 -10.81 -15.58
CA VAL A 187 -25.71 -12.16 -15.47
C VAL A 187 -24.22 -12.06 -15.73
N LEU A 188 -23.43 -12.50 -14.76
CA LEU A 188 -21.98 -12.62 -14.88
C LEU A 188 -21.62 -14.09 -15.08
N ARG A 189 -20.79 -14.36 -16.08
CA ARG A 189 -20.08 -15.63 -16.25
C ARG A 189 -18.59 -15.34 -16.18
N ALA A 190 -17.87 -15.99 -15.29
CA ALA A 190 -16.45 -15.75 -15.09
C ALA A 190 -15.66 -17.05 -14.96
N THR A 191 -14.48 -17.07 -15.56
CA THR A 191 -13.48 -18.10 -15.32
C THR A 191 -12.52 -17.59 -14.24
N ILE A 192 -12.34 -18.37 -13.18
CA ILE A 192 -11.32 -18.11 -12.16
C ILE A 192 -10.34 -19.28 -12.08
N LEU A 193 -9.15 -19.03 -11.55
CA LEU A 193 -8.36 -20.08 -10.92
C LEU A 193 -8.76 -20.18 -9.45
N LYS A 194 -9.12 -21.39 -9.00
CA LYS A 194 -9.30 -21.75 -7.59
C LYS A 194 -8.29 -22.84 -7.27
N ASP A 195 -7.37 -22.58 -6.33
CA ASP A 195 -6.32 -23.54 -5.98
C ASP A 195 -5.55 -24.01 -7.25
N LYS A 196 -5.23 -23.05 -8.14
CA LYS A 196 -4.59 -23.23 -9.46
C LYS A 196 -5.39 -24.05 -10.50
N LYS A 197 -6.63 -24.43 -10.22
CA LYS A 197 -7.52 -25.11 -11.17
C LYS A 197 -8.54 -24.14 -11.75
N LYS A 198 -8.79 -24.22 -13.07
CA LYS A 198 -9.83 -23.41 -13.72
C LYS A 198 -11.22 -23.84 -13.23
N VAL A 199 -12.02 -22.87 -12.82
CA VAL A 199 -13.41 -23.05 -12.38
C VAL A 199 -14.26 -21.97 -13.04
N GLU A 200 -15.37 -22.40 -13.65
CA GLU A 200 -16.39 -21.53 -14.20
C GLU A 200 -17.40 -21.14 -13.10
N LEU A 201 -17.71 -19.85 -13.04
CA LEU A 201 -18.67 -19.27 -12.10
C LEU A 201 -19.78 -18.59 -12.88
N SER A 202 -21.01 -18.69 -12.36
CA SER A 202 -22.13 -17.90 -12.84
C SER A 202 -22.85 -17.26 -11.66
N GLY A 203 -23.25 -16.00 -11.82
CA GLY A 203 -24.01 -15.30 -10.80
C GLY A 203 -24.87 -14.20 -11.40
N GLU A 204 -25.95 -13.88 -10.70
CA GLU A 204 -26.90 -12.84 -11.09
C GLU A 204 -26.92 -11.73 -10.04
N GLY A 205 -27.12 -10.49 -10.46
CA GLY A 205 -27.20 -9.37 -9.53
C GLY A 205 -27.69 -8.10 -10.20
N ASN A 206 -27.90 -7.04 -9.43
CA ASN A 206 -28.21 -5.71 -9.96
C ASN A 206 -26.98 -4.99 -10.58
N GLY A 207 -25.80 -5.62 -10.55
CA GLY A 207 -24.57 -5.08 -11.12
C GLY A 207 -23.42 -6.10 -11.13
N PRO A 208 -22.23 -5.74 -11.66
CA PRO A 208 -21.07 -6.63 -11.73
C PRO A 208 -20.65 -7.18 -10.36
N VAL A 209 -20.61 -6.32 -9.33
CA VAL A 209 -20.20 -6.71 -7.97
C VAL A 209 -21.18 -7.70 -7.37
N SER A 210 -22.48 -7.40 -7.36
CA SER A 210 -23.48 -8.29 -6.77
C SER A 210 -23.57 -9.62 -7.53
N ALA A 211 -23.45 -9.61 -8.85
CA ALA A 211 -23.39 -10.83 -9.66
C ALA A 211 -22.14 -11.67 -9.33
N MET A 212 -20.97 -11.06 -9.22
CA MET A 212 -19.74 -11.74 -8.82
C MET A 212 -19.82 -12.31 -7.41
N MET A 213 -20.36 -11.55 -6.46
CA MET A 213 -20.53 -11.97 -5.07
C MET A 213 -21.47 -13.16 -4.95
N ASN A 214 -22.58 -13.16 -5.70
CA ASN A 214 -23.48 -14.30 -5.79
C ASN A 214 -22.82 -15.52 -6.46
N ALA A 215 -21.98 -15.31 -7.48
CA ALA A 215 -21.20 -16.38 -8.10
C ALA A 215 -20.21 -17.00 -7.09
N MET A 216 -19.48 -16.18 -6.33
CA MET A 216 -18.55 -16.62 -5.29
C MET A 216 -19.28 -17.35 -4.15
N ARG A 217 -20.48 -16.91 -3.77
CA ARG A 217 -21.33 -17.58 -2.78
C ARG A 217 -21.70 -18.99 -3.23
N THR A 218 -22.29 -19.11 -4.42
CA THR A 218 -22.80 -20.39 -4.96
C THR A 218 -21.69 -21.41 -5.21
N HIS A 219 -20.57 -20.98 -5.78
CA HIS A 219 -19.53 -21.89 -6.27
C HIS A 219 -18.33 -22.05 -5.32
N CYS A 220 -18.12 -21.10 -4.41
CA CYS A 220 -16.99 -21.11 -3.47
C CYS A 220 -17.40 -21.11 -1.99
N GLY A 221 -18.69 -20.98 -1.67
CA GLY A 221 -19.17 -20.98 -0.28
C GLY A 221 -18.78 -19.73 0.50
N LEU A 222 -18.45 -18.63 -0.20
CA LEU A 222 -18.07 -17.36 0.45
C LEU A 222 -19.29 -16.45 0.57
N LEU A 223 -19.81 -16.34 1.79
CA LEU A 223 -20.85 -15.41 2.17
C LEU A 223 -20.21 -14.08 2.55
N LEU A 224 -20.26 -13.14 1.61
CA LEU A 224 -19.71 -11.80 1.74
C LEU A 224 -20.81 -10.76 1.43
N ASP A 225 -20.76 -9.64 2.13
CA ASP A 225 -21.65 -8.49 1.91
C ASP A 225 -20.83 -7.22 1.72
N VAL A 226 -21.29 -6.34 0.82
CA VAL A 226 -20.60 -5.07 0.53
C VAL A 226 -20.87 -4.07 1.65
N VAL A 227 -19.80 -3.53 2.25
CA VAL A 227 -19.87 -2.47 3.26
C VAL A 227 -19.61 -1.11 2.64
N SER A 228 -18.54 -1.00 1.85
CA SER A 228 -18.19 0.24 1.15
C SER A 228 -17.39 -0.07 -0.11
N TYR A 229 -17.46 0.83 -1.09
CA TYR A 229 -16.59 0.79 -2.27
C TYR A 229 -16.15 2.21 -2.62
N SER A 230 -15.00 2.34 -3.25
CA SER A 230 -14.51 3.60 -3.80
C SER A 230 -13.56 3.32 -4.96
N GLU A 231 -13.45 4.28 -5.86
CA GLU A 231 -12.64 4.18 -7.05
C GLU A 231 -11.81 5.45 -7.24
N LYS A 232 -10.58 5.30 -7.74
CA LYS A 232 -9.72 6.41 -8.14
C LYS A 232 -8.96 6.08 -9.41
N ALA A 233 -8.72 7.09 -10.24
CA ALA A 233 -7.80 6.98 -11.36
C ALA A 233 -6.34 6.99 -10.87
N ILE A 234 -5.50 6.16 -11.48
CA ILE A 234 -4.04 6.17 -11.35
C ILE A 234 -3.45 6.78 -12.63
N GLY A 235 -2.63 7.80 -12.47
CA GLY A 235 -1.99 8.52 -13.57
C GLY A 235 -2.88 9.58 -14.22
N SER A 236 -2.47 10.06 -15.39
CA SER A 236 -3.16 11.10 -16.15
C SER A 236 -3.13 10.81 -17.66
N GLY A 237 -4.17 11.20 -18.39
CA GLY A 237 -4.25 11.04 -19.85
C GLY A 237 -4.88 9.71 -20.30
N SER A 238 -4.55 9.29 -21.53
CA SER A 238 -5.18 8.12 -22.20
C SER A 238 -4.69 6.75 -21.71
N GLY A 239 -3.63 6.69 -20.89
CA GLY A 239 -3.10 5.47 -20.27
C GLY A 239 -3.46 5.32 -18.79
N THR A 240 -4.59 5.90 -18.37
CA THR A 240 -5.04 5.88 -16.97
C THR A 240 -5.54 4.49 -16.59
N LYS A 241 -5.22 4.07 -15.36
CA LYS A 241 -5.76 2.85 -14.76
C LYS A 241 -6.78 3.21 -13.70
N ALA A 242 -7.75 2.34 -13.48
CA ALA A 242 -8.69 2.43 -12.37
C ALA A 242 -8.17 1.60 -11.17
N ALA A 243 -8.11 2.22 -10.00
CA ALA A 243 -7.93 1.57 -8.71
C ALA A 243 -9.27 1.45 -8.00
N SER A 244 -9.73 0.22 -7.77
CA SER A 244 -10.95 -0.07 -7.01
C SER A 244 -10.59 -0.58 -5.63
N TYR A 245 -11.25 -0.02 -4.62
CA TYR A 245 -11.13 -0.42 -3.22
C TYR A 245 -12.51 -0.86 -2.72
N ILE A 246 -12.61 -2.07 -2.20
CA ILE A 246 -13.87 -2.61 -1.68
C ILE A 246 -13.69 -3.14 -0.27
N GLU A 247 -14.61 -2.77 0.62
CA GLU A 247 -14.75 -3.32 1.95
C GLU A 247 -15.91 -4.31 1.94
N LEU A 248 -15.62 -5.56 2.26
CA LEU A 248 -16.61 -6.61 2.42
C LEU A 248 -16.68 -7.04 3.88
N LYS A 249 -17.84 -7.55 4.28
CA LYS A 249 -18.06 -8.20 5.57
C LYS A 249 -18.33 -9.67 5.35
N ASP A 250 -17.65 -10.54 6.08
CA ASP A 250 -17.91 -11.98 6.04
C ASP A 250 -19.00 -12.42 7.04
N GLU A 251 -19.43 -13.67 6.94
CA GLU A 251 -20.43 -14.29 7.84
C GLU A 251 -20.04 -14.25 9.32
N ARG A 252 -18.74 -14.13 9.64
CA ARG A 252 -18.22 -14.03 11.01
C ARG A 252 -18.20 -12.57 11.51
N GLY A 253 -18.61 -11.64 10.67
CA GLY A 253 -18.61 -10.21 10.93
C GLY A 253 -17.26 -9.54 10.75
N ARG A 254 -16.25 -10.23 10.19
CA ARG A 254 -14.94 -9.63 9.91
C ARG A 254 -15.05 -8.72 8.70
N HIS A 255 -14.44 -7.54 8.81
CA HIS A 255 -14.27 -6.62 7.70
C HIS A 255 -12.98 -6.97 6.95
N VAL A 256 -13.10 -7.18 5.64
CA VAL A 256 -11.98 -7.50 4.75
C VAL A 256 -11.93 -6.49 3.62
N TRP A 257 -10.73 -6.00 3.32
CA TRP A 257 -10.50 -5.08 2.23
C TRP A 257 -9.94 -5.82 1.02
N GLY A 258 -10.35 -5.37 -0.16
CA GLY A 258 -9.82 -5.82 -1.44
C GLY A 258 -9.44 -4.64 -2.33
N VAL A 259 -8.39 -4.86 -3.12
CA VAL A 259 -7.86 -3.87 -4.07
C VAL A 259 -7.77 -4.50 -5.44
N GLY A 260 -8.21 -3.78 -6.46
CA GLY A 260 -8.02 -4.15 -7.84
C GLY A 260 -7.48 -2.97 -8.64
N VAL A 261 -6.63 -3.28 -9.62
CA VAL A 261 -6.08 -2.30 -10.56
C VAL A 261 -6.19 -2.88 -11.96
N ASP A 262 -6.79 -2.10 -12.85
CA ASP A 262 -6.93 -2.45 -14.27
C ASP A 262 -7.15 -1.19 -15.11
N GLU A 263 -6.99 -1.28 -16.43
CA GLU A 263 -7.36 -0.21 -17.35
C GLU A 263 -8.89 -0.10 -17.49
N ASP A 264 -9.60 -1.23 -17.38
CA ASP A 264 -11.05 -1.26 -17.33
C ASP A 264 -11.57 -1.18 -15.88
N VAL A 265 -12.46 -0.22 -15.65
CA VAL A 265 -13.10 0.03 -14.34
C VAL A 265 -13.80 -1.22 -13.81
N THR A 266 -14.53 -1.93 -14.65
CA THR A 266 -15.28 -3.12 -14.21
C THR A 266 -14.32 -4.24 -13.80
N THR A 267 -13.26 -4.45 -14.57
CA THR A 267 -12.22 -5.43 -14.31
C THR A 267 -11.45 -5.10 -13.02
N SER A 268 -11.12 -3.83 -12.81
CA SER A 268 -10.53 -3.34 -11.56
C SER A 268 -11.43 -3.68 -10.36
N LEU A 269 -12.72 -3.44 -10.48
CA LEU A 269 -13.69 -3.72 -9.42
C LEU A 269 -13.87 -5.22 -9.14
N LEU A 270 -13.93 -6.06 -10.17
CA LEU A 270 -14.00 -7.52 -10.02
C LEU A 270 -12.72 -8.10 -9.42
N LYS A 271 -11.55 -7.56 -9.78
CA LYS A 271 -10.28 -7.90 -9.14
C LYS A 271 -10.28 -7.53 -7.65
N ALA A 272 -10.85 -6.39 -7.28
CA ALA A 272 -10.99 -5.99 -5.88
C ALA A 272 -11.88 -6.98 -5.08
N VAL A 273 -12.97 -7.47 -5.68
CA VAL A 273 -13.80 -8.53 -5.07
C VAL A 273 -13.00 -9.82 -4.88
N ILE A 274 -12.24 -10.27 -5.88
CA ILE A 274 -11.37 -11.46 -5.77
C ILE A 274 -10.29 -11.27 -4.70
N SER A 275 -9.68 -10.08 -4.62
CA SER A 275 -8.72 -9.71 -3.59
C SER A 275 -9.32 -9.86 -2.18
N ALA A 276 -10.50 -9.28 -1.94
CA ALA A 276 -11.19 -9.40 -0.66
C ALA A 276 -11.62 -10.86 -0.36
N ALA A 277 -12.04 -11.62 -1.38
CA ALA A 277 -12.41 -13.01 -1.23
C ALA A 277 -11.22 -13.91 -0.82
N ASN A 278 -10.02 -13.64 -1.35
CA ASN A 278 -8.80 -14.32 -0.92
C ASN A 278 -8.51 -14.06 0.56
N THR A 279 -8.56 -12.79 0.98
CA THR A 279 -8.41 -12.40 2.39
C THR A 279 -9.44 -13.09 3.28
N ALA A 280 -10.71 -13.12 2.87
CA ALA A 280 -11.78 -13.78 3.62
C ALA A 280 -11.57 -15.29 3.78
N SER A 281 -11.02 -15.94 2.74
CA SER A 281 -10.78 -17.38 2.71
C SER A 281 -9.61 -17.86 3.57
N THR A 282 -8.84 -16.93 4.13
CA THR A 282 -7.65 -17.18 4.93
C THR A 282 -7.87 -16.70 6.37
N SER A 283 -7.24 -17.36 7.34
CA SER A 283 -7.24 -16.86 8.73
C SER A 283 -6.28 -15.67 8.87
N ALA A 284 -6.53 -14.80 9.85
CA ALA A 284 -5.65 -13.66 10.13
C ALA A 284 -4.20 -14.11 10.44
N GLN A 285 -4.05 -15.25 11.11
CA GLN A 285 -2.74 -15.83 11.41
C GLN A 285 -2.02 -16.29 10.14
N GLN A 286 -2.69 -17.06 9.28
CA GLN A 286 -2.12 -17.51 8.01
C GLN A 286 -1.73 -16.33 7.11
N GLN A 287 -2.57 -15.29 7.04
CA GLN A 287 -2.25 -14.08 6.28
C GLN A 287 -1.02 -13.38 6.85
N SER A 288 -0.94 -13.22 8.17
CA SER A 288 0.23 -12.63 8.84
C SER A 288 1.51 -13.45 8.57
N ASP A 289 1.43 -14.78 8.58
CA ASP A 289 2.57 -15.67 8.30
C ASP A 289 3.02 -15.64 6.83
N GLU A 290 2.07 -15.55 5.89
CA GLU A 290 2.35 -15.38 4.47
C GLU A 290 3.05 -14.03 4.18
N ILE A 291 2.56 -12.95 4.79
CA ILE A 291 3.18 -11.62 4.69
C ILE A 291 4.58 -11.65 5.29
N PHE A 292 4.75 -12.22 6.48
CA PHE A 292 6.06 -12.33 7.13
C PHE A 292 7.05 -13.10 6.24
N THR A 293 6.64 -14.24 5.69
CA THR A 293 7.49 -15.07 4.83
C THR A 293 7.86 -14.34 3.54
N THR A 294 6.92 -13.62 2.93
CA THR A 294 7.16 -12.87 1.69
C THR A 294 8.10 -11.67 1.89
N VAL A 295 8.00 -11.00 3.04
CA VAL A 295 8.79 -9.78 3.31
C VAL A 295 10.18 -10.11 3.87
N VAL A 296 10.27 -11.07 4.79
CA VAL A 296 11.50 -11.39 5.51
C VAL A 296 12.29 -12.52 4.84
N GLY A 297 11.62 -13.33 4.01
CA GLY A 297 12.14 -14.61 3.54
C GLY A 297 11.82 -15.74 4.53
N SER A 298 11.98 -16.99 4.07
CA SER A 298 11.85 -18.16 4.94
C SER A 298 12.89 -18.07 6.06
N LYS A 299 12.53 -18.39 7.31
CA LYS A 299 13.56 -18.67 8.33
C LYS A 299 14.48 -19.77 7.75
N PRO A 300 15.81 -19.61 7.76
CA PRO A 300 16.67 -20.76 7.53
C PRO A 300 16.32 -21.83 8.56
N ALA A 301 16.13 -23.06 8.07
CA ALA A 301 15.79 -24.23 8.87
C ALA A 301 16.88 -24.54 9.91
#